data_AF-A0A426W1M2-F1
#
_entry.id   AF-A0A426W1M2-F1
#
_cell.length_a   1.000
_cell.length_b   1.000
_cell.length_c   1.000
_cell.angle_alpha   90.00
_cell.angle_beta   90.00
_cell.angle_gamma   90.00
#
_symmetry.space_group_name_H-M   'P 1'
#
loop_
_entity.id
_entity.type
_entity.pdbx_description
1 polymer ?
#
loop_
_entity_poly.entity_id
_entity_poly.type
_entity_poly.pdbx_seq_one_letter_code
_entity_poly.pdbx_strand_id
1 'polypeptide(L)'
;MLDIHLPLMLFVLALFLILLVLLNNMLFQPLVKFMDDRDNSIAKDLKAAKGLSGNSDELNAKAEENISAAKNEAAKIRQKAIDGEKSLAASKVETKQSELDKKYENFVEKLAADKENLKNSLLSQMPLFKESLKAKFSKL
;
A
#
# COMPACT_ATOMS: atom_id res chain seq x y z
N MET A 1 -60.31 75.86 -20.41
CA MET A 1 -60.10 75.69 -21.86
C MET A 1 -58.97 74.69 -22.04
N LEU A 2 -59.33 73.42 -22.24
CA LEU A 2 -58.40 72.41 -22.75
C LEU A 2 -58.60 72.42 -24.27
N ASP A 3 -57.88 73.29 -24.97
CA ASP A 3 -57.81 73.23 -26.42
C ASP A 3 -56.95 72.03 -26.79
N ILE A 4 -57.61 70.87 -26.91
CA ILE A 4 -56.98 69.63 -27.34
C ILE A 4 -56.66 69.77 -28.84
N HIS A 5 -55.45 70.25 -29.12
CA HIS A 5 -54.90 70.24 -30.47
C HIS A 5 -54.45 68.83 -30.85
N LEU A 6 -55.37 68.08 -31.47
CA LEU A 6 -55.14 66.74 -32.00
C LEU A 6 -53.83 66.59 -32.81
N PRO A 7 -53.43 67.55 -33.67
CA PRO A 7 -52.17 67.48 -34.40
C PRO A 7 -50.93 67.55 -33.49
N LEU A 8 -50.99 68.38 -32.44
CA LEU A 8 -49.89 68.54 -31.48
C LEU A 8 -49.70 67.24 -30.67
N MET A 9 -50.81 66.61 -30.29
CA MET A 9 -50.82 65.33 -29.58
C MET A 9 -50.20 64.21 -30.45
N LEU A 10 -50.56 64.13 -31.73
CA LEU A 10 -49.98 63.16 -32.66
C LEU A 10 -48.49 63.41 -32.88
N PHE A 11 -48.05 64.67 -32.95
CA PHE A 11 -46.64 65.01 -33.08
C PHE A 11 -45.82 64.60 -31.83
N VAL A 12 -46.33 64.89 -30.63
CA VAL A 12 -45.71 64.46 -29.38
C VAL A 12 -45.67 62.93 -29.26
N LEU A 13 -46.73 62.24 -29.69
CA LEU A 13 -46.76 60.77 -29.74
C LEU A 13 -45.69 60.22 -30.68
N ALA A 14 -45.55 60.79 -31.88
CA ALA A 14 -44.52 60.40 -32.83
C ALA A 14 -43.11 60.62 -32.27
N LEU A 15 -42.84 61.77 -31.65
CA LEU A 15 -41.57 62.05 -30.98
C LEU A 15 -41.29 61.08 -29.83
N PHE A 16 -42.30 60.76 -29.02
CA PHE A 16 -42.18 59.79 -27.94
C PHE A 16 -41.84 58.39 -28.46
N LEU A 17 -42.49 57.93 -29.53
CA LEU A 17 -42.19 56.63 -30.14
C LEU A 17 -40.77 56.59 -30.74
N ILE A 18 -40.34 57.66 -31.40
CA ILE A 18 -38.96 57.79 -31.91
C ILE A 18 -37.96 57.72 -30.75
N LEU A 19 -38.21 58.46 -29.67
CA LEU A 19 -37.37 58.46 -28.47
C LEU A 19 -37.31 57.06 -27.83
N LEU A 20 -38.44 56.36 -27.75
CA LEU A 20 -38.52 55.01 -27.20
C LEU A 20 -37.64 54.04 -28.00
N VAL A 21 -37.69 54.09 -29.33
CA VAL A 21 -36.83 53.27 -30.20
C VAL A 21 -35.36 53.58 -30.00
N LEU A 22 -35.00 54.87 -29.91
CA LEU A 22 -33.63 55.33 -29.66
C LEU A 22 -33.12 54.84 -28.30
N LEU A 23 -33.95 54.96 -27.25
CA LEU A 23 -33.60 54.56 -25.89
C LEU A 23 -33.55 53.03 -25.74
N ASN A 24 -34.37 52.28 -26.47
CA ASN A 24 -34.33 50.83 -26.53
C ASN A 24 -32.97 50.30 -26.99
N ASN A 25 -32.44 50.88 -28.06
CA ASN A 25 -31.15 50.47 -28.60
C ASN A 25 -29.97 51.02 -27.79
N MET A 26 -30.06 52.27 -27.30
CA MET A 26 -28.95 52.95 -26.63
C MET A 26 -28.80 52.57 -25.15
N LEU A 27 -29.91 52.30 -24.44
CA LEU A 27 -29.89 52.13 -22.98
C LEU A 27 -30.45 50.78 -22.53
N PHE A 28 -31.66 50.42 -22.95
CA PHE A 28 -32.33 49.23 -22.41
C PHE A 28 -31.63 47.93 -22.83
N GLN A 29 -31.27 47.78 -24.10
CA GLN A 29 -30.54 46.58 -24.54
C GLN A 29 -29.17 46.41 -23.87
N PRO A 30 -28.29 47.43 -23.83
CA PRO A 30 -27.02 47.31 -23.12
C PRO A 30 -27.18 47.02 -21.62
N LEU A 31 -28.18 47.62 -20.97
CA LEU A 31 -28.44 47.42 -19.55
C LEU A 31 -28.90 45.98 -19.25
N VAL A 32 -29.86 45.47 -20.01
CA VAL A 32 -30.34 44.08 -19.85
C VAL A 32 -29.22 43.10 -20.14
N LYS A 33 -28.44 43.33 -21.20
CA LYS A 33 -27.27 42.49 -21.50
C LYS A 33 -26.27 42.47 -20.35
N PHE A 34 -26.01 43.61 -19.71
CA PHE A 34 -25.12 43.65 -18.54
C PHE A 34 -25.68 42.88 -17.34
N MET A 35 -27.00 42.89 -17.14
CA MET A 35 -27.65 42.07 -16.11
C MET A 35 -27.50 40.57 -16.42
N ASP A 36 -27.76 40.17 -17.67
CA ASP A 36 -27.63 38.78 -18.12
C ASP A 36 -26.17 38.28 -18.01
N ASP A 37 -25.20 39.11 -18.41
CA ASP A 37 -23.77 38.80 -18.33
C ASP A 37 -23.34 38.60 -16.86
N ARG A 38 -23.87 39.42 -15.95
CA ARG A 38 -23.62 39.27 -14.50
C ARG A 38 -24.24 38.01 -13.95
N ASP A 39 -25.50 37.73 -14.27
CA ASP A 39 -26.19 36.52 -13.79
C ASP A 39 -25.50 35.26 -14.32
N ASN A 40 -25.07 35.26 -15.58
CA ASN A 40 -24.28 34.17 -16.14
C ASN A 40 -22.91 34.02 -15.47
N SER A 41 -22.22 35.11 -15.17
CA SER A 41 -20.93 35.06 -14.45
C SER A 41 -21.11 34.46 -13.07
N ILE A 42 -22.11 34.92 -12.30
CA ILE A 42 -22.39 34.41 -10.95
C ILE A 42 -22.77 32.92 -11.00
N ALA A 43 -23.63 32.52 -11.94
CA ALA A 43 -24.02 31.14 -12.12
C ALA A 43 -22.83 30.24 -12.47
N LYS A 44 -21.92 30.72 -13.33
CA LYS A 44 -20.68 30.03 -13.70
C LYS A 44 -19.74 29.89 -12.51
N ASP A 45 -19.52 30.96 -11.75
CA ASP A 45 -18.63 30.95 -10.58
C ASP A 45 -19.18 30.03 -9.48
N LEU A 46 -20.48 30.03 -9.24
CA LEU A 46 -21.13 29.12 -8.30
C LEU A 46 -21.02 27.66 -8.75
N LYS A 47 -21.20 27.38 -10.05
CA LYS A 47 -21.02 26.03 -10.60
C LYS A 47 -19.57 25.57 -10.50
N ALA A 48 -18.61 26.45 -10.78
CA ALA A 48 -17.19 26.16 -10.63
C ALA A 48 -16.84 25.86 -9.17
N ALA A 49 -17.28 26.69 -8.23
CA ALA A 49 -17.05 26.48 -6.80
C ALA A 49 -17.63 25.14 -6.31
N LYS A 50 -18.87 24.81 -6.73
CA LYS A 50 -19.48 23.50 -6.41
C LYS A 50 -18.69 22.34 -7.03
N GLY A 51 -18.28 22.46 -8.29
CA GLY A 51 -17.48 21.44 -8.98
C GLY A 51 -16.11 21.23 -8.32
N LEU A 52 -15.44 22.31 -7.91
CA LEU A 52 -14.19 22.25 -7.16
C LEU A 52 -14.35 21.57 -5.80
N SER A 53 -15.41 21.89 -5.05
CA SER A 53 -15.69 21.22 -3.76
C SER A 53 -15.98 19.72 -3.93
N GLY A 54 -16.82 19.33 -4.88
CA GLY A 54 -17.13 17.91 -5.12
C GLY A 54 -15.92 17.13 -5.62
N ASN A 55 -15.11 17.73 -6.50
CA ASN A 55 -13.88 17.09 -6.98
C ASN A 55 -12.83 16.96 -5.87
N SER A 56 -12.79 17.89 -4.91
CA SER A 56 -11.89 17.77 -3.75
C SER A 56 -12.27 16.62 -2.83
N ASP A 57 -13.57 16.43 -2.57
CA ASP A 57 -14.05 15.31 -1.75
C ASP A 57 -13.81 13.96 -2.43
N GLU A 58 -14.03 13.86 -3.74
CA GLU A 58 -13.70 12.67 -4.52
C GLU A 58 -12.20 12.36 -4.55
N LEU A 59 -11.35 13.39 -4.69
CA LEU A 59 -9.89 13.23 -4.65
C LEU A 59 -9.40 12.77 -3.27
N ASN A 60 -9.97 13.33 -2.20
CA ASN A 60 -9.66 12.90 -0.83
C ASN A 60 -10.09 11.44 -0.59
N ALA A 61 -11.28 11.05 -1.04
CA ALA A 61 -11.75 9.67 -0.92
C ALA A 61 -10.83 8.68 -1.67
N LYS A 62 -10.43 9.01 -2.91
CA LYS A 62 -9.48 8.20 -3.69
C LYS A 62 -8.10 8.14 -3.05
N ALA A 63 -7.63 9.23 -2.44
CA ALA A 63 -6.36 9.26 -1.72
C ALA A 63 -6.40 8.33 -0.50
N GLU A 64 -7.46 8.38 0.30
CA GLU A 64 -7.63 7.51 1.47
C GLU A 64 -7.73 6.04 1.07
N GLU A 65 -8.47 5.73 -0.01
CA GLU A 65 -8.56 4.37 -0.57
C GLU A 65 -7.18 3.85 -1.00
N ASN A 66 -6.40 4.65 -1.73
CA ASN A 66 -5.05 4.28 -2.15
C ASN A 66 -4.11 4.08 -0.95
N ILE A 67 -4.18 4.94 0.07
CA ILE A 67 -3.37 4.81 1.29
C ILE A 67 -3.74 3.52 2.04
N SER A 68 -5.04 3.23 2.17
CA SER A 68 -5.54 2.00 2.80
C SER A 68 -5.10 0.75 2.03
N ALA A 69 -5.22 0.75 0.70
CA ALA A 69 -4.76 -0.33 -0.16
C ALA A 69 -3.25 -0.57 -0.03
N ALA A 70 -2.44 0.49 -0.07
CA ALA A 70 -0.99 0.41 0.09
C ALA A 70 -0.59 -0.11 1.48
N LYS A 71 -1.28 0.32 2.55
CA LYS A 71 -1.06 -0.21 3.92
C LYS A 71 -1.36 -1.71 4.00
N ASN A 72 -2.47 -2.15 3.40
CA ASN A 72 -2.85 -3.56 3.37
C ASN A 72 -1.86 -4.42 2.56
N GLU A 73 -1.38 -3.91 1.43
CA GLU A 73 -0.38 -4.59 0.62
C GLU A 73 0.97 -4.69 1.36
N ALA A 74 1.43 -3.60 2.00
CA ALA A 74 2.63 -3.61 2.82
C ALA A 74 2.52 -4.58 4.01
N ALA A 75 1.34 -4.68 4.64
CA ALA A 75 1.08 -5.65 5.69
C ALA A 75 1.14 -7.09 5.16
N LYS A 76 0.54 -7.37 3.99
CA LYS A 76 0.62 -8.67 3.32
C LYS A 76 2.05 -9.05 2.94
N ILE A 77 2.85 -8.12 2.43
CA ILE A 77 4.26 -8.36 2.09
C ILE A 77 5.06 -8.71 3.34
N ARG A 78 4.89 -7.94 4.43
CA ARG A 78 5.54 -8.24 5.71
C ARG A 78 5.14 -9.61 6.25
N GLN A 79 3.85 -9.92 6.24
CA GLN A 79 3.36 -11.22 6.71
C GLN A 79 3.94 -12.37 5.87
N LYS A 80 3.92 -12.25 4.54
CA LYS A 80 4.53 -13.24 3.64
C LYS A 80 6.04 -13.42 3.88
N ALA A 81 6.76 -12.33 4.13
CA ALA A 81 8.19 -12.40 4.43
C ALA A 81 8.44 -13.12 5.76
N ILE A 82 7.67 -12.81 6.80
CA ILE A 82 7.77 -13.46 8.11
C ILE A 82 7.43 -14.95 8.00
N ASP A 83 6.34 -15.29 7.30
CA ASP A 83 5.92 -16.68 7.13
C ASP A 83 6.92 -17.48 6.28
N GLY A 84 7.49 -16.86 5.24
CA GLY A 84 8.55 -17.43 4.42
C GLY A 84 9.81 -17.74 5.22
N GLU A 85 10.31 -16.77 6.00
CA GLU A 85 11.46 -16.96 6.88
C GLU A 85 11.18 -17.99 7.98
N LYS A 86 9.98 -18.00 8.56
CA LYS A 86 9.60 -19.00 9.57
C LYS A 86 9.60 -20.42 8.99
N SER A 87 9.09 -20.59 7.77
CA SER A 87 9.11 -21.86 7.05
C SER A 87 10.54 -22.32 6.74
N LEU A 88 11.39 -21.41 6.24
CA LEU A 88 12.81 -21.69 5.99
C LEU A 88 13.57 -22.03 7.27
N ALA A 89 13.31 -21.34 8.37
CA ALA A 89 13.89 -21.63 9.67
C ALA A 89 13.45 -23.02 10.17
N ALA A 90 12.17 -23.35 10.07
CA ALA A 90 11.66 -24.67 10.45
C ALA A 90 12.32 -25.79 9.61
N SER A 91 12.41 -25.61 8.29
CA SER A 91 13.07 -26.57 7.40
C SER A 91 14.57 -26.72 7.70
N LYS A 92 15.27 -25.63 8.01
CA LYS A 92 16.68 -25.67 8.43
C LYS A 92 16.88 -26.40 9.75
N VAL A 93 15.99 -26.20 10.72
CA VAL A 93 16.04 -26.91 12.00
C VAL A 93 15.79 -28.40 11.79
N GLU A 94 14.78 -28.77 10.99
CA GLU A 94 14.47 -30.16 10.70
C GLU A 94 15.62 -30.88 9.97
N THR A 95 16.22 -30.23 8.97
CA THR A 95 17.41 -30.79 8.29
C THR A 95 18.60 -30.93 9.22
N LYS A 96 18.86 -29.94 10.10
CA LYS A 96 19.93 -30.03 11.09
C LYS A 96 19.68 -31.14 12.11
N GLN A 97 18.43 -31.32 12.54
CA GLN A 97 18.04 -32.41 13.43
C GLN A 97 18.29 -33.77 12.77
N SER A 98 17.84 -33.95 11.52
CA SER A 98 18.08 -35.19 10.76
C SER A 98 19.57 -35.46 10.52
N GLU A 99 20.37 -34.42 10.23
CA GLU A 99 21.83 -34.54 10.13
C GLU A 99 22.46 -34.97 11.46
N LEU A 100 22.00 -34.44 12.59
CA LEU A 100 22.48 -34.81 13.92
C LEU A 100 22.12 -36.25 14.27
N ASP A 101 20.88 -36.67 14.00
CA ASP A 101 20.42 -38.03 14.26
C ASP A 101 21.26 -39.04 13.45
N LYS A 102 21.48 -38.78 12.15
CA LYS A 102 22.39 -39.60 11.32
C LYS A 102 23.82 -39.62 11.84
N LYS A 103 24.36 -38.47 12.29
CA LYS A 103 25.71 -38.42 12.87
C LYS A 103 25.78 -39.22 14.17
N TYR A 104 24.73 -39.19 14.97
CA TYR A 104 24.64 -39.94 16.21
C TYR A 104 24.58 -41.44 15.93
N GLU A 105 23.76 -41.90 14.99
CA GLU A 105 23.74 -43.30 14.55
C GLU A 105 25.12 -43.78 14.09
N ASN A 106 25.77 -43.03 13.19
CA ASN A 106 27.13 -43.33 12.74
C ASN A 106 28.15 -43.35 13.88
N PHE A 107 27.99 -42.48 14.89
CA PHE A 107 28.86 -42.46 16.06
C PHE A 107 28.66 -43.71 16.92
N VAL A 108 27.43 -44.15 17.13
CA VAL A 108 27.11 -45.38 17.88
C VAL A 108 27.67 -46.61 17.16
N GLU A 109 27.54 -46.70 15.83
CA GLU A 109 28.14 -47.78 15.05
C GLU A 109 29.66 -47.80 15.17
N LYS A 110 30.32 -46.64 15.03
CA LYS A 110 31.77 -46.53 15.24
C LYS A 110 32.20 -46.92 16.65
N LEU A 111 31.45 -46.48 17.66
CA LEU A 111 31.74 -46.82 19.06
C LEU A 111 31.63 -48.33 19.30
N ALA A 112 30.65 -48.99 18.70
CA ALA A 112 30.51 -50.45 18.77
C ALA A 112 31.70 -51.15 18.10
N ALA A 113 32.09 -50.72 16.90
CA ALA A 113 33.26 -51.24 16.19
C ALA A 113 34.56 -51.01 16.98
N ASP A 114 34.77 -49.82 17.55
CA ASP A 114 35.93 -49.48 18.36
C ASP A 114 36.00 -50.33 19.63
N LYS A 115 34.85 -50.60 20.27
CA LYS A 115 34.76 -51.49 21.44
C LYS A 115 35.16 -52.93 21.09
N GLU A 116 34.73 -53.42 19.92
CA GLU A 116 35.09 -54.75 19.44
C GLU A 116 36.57 -54.84 19.07
N ASN A 117 37.10 -53.84 18.37
CA ASN A 117 38.52 -53.70 18.05
C ASN A 117 39.38 -53.64 19.33
N LEU A 118 38.96 -52.86 20.33
CA LEU A 118 39.66 -52.77 21.62
C LEU A 118 39.66 -54.11 22.34
N LYS A 119 38.53 -54.83 22.37
CA LYS A 119 38.43 -56.16 22.96
C LYS A 119 39.37 -57.15 22.26
N ASN A 120 39.39 -57.16 20.93
CA ASN A 120 40.26 -58.04 20.14
C ASN A 120 41.75 -57.71 20.34
N SER A 121 42.08 -56.42 20.44
CA SER A 121 43.44 -55.96 20.76
C SER A 121 43.87 -56.38 22.17
N LEU A 122 42.99 -56.22 23.18
CA LEU A 122 43.26 -56.68 24.54
C LEU A 122 43.47 -58.19 24.63
N LEU A 123 42.65 -58.97 23.92
CA LEU A 123 42.80 -60.43 23.86
C LEU A 123 44.12 -60.84 23.19
N SER A 124 44.51 -60.15 22.12
CA SER A 124 45.79 -60.39 21.43
C SER A 124 46.99 -60.01 22.30
N GLN A 125 46.87 -59.00 23.15
CA GLN A 125 47.92 -58.55 24.07
C GLN A 125 47.92 -59.29 25.41
N MET A 126 46.87 -60.05 25.73
CA MET A 126 46.74 -60.84 26.96
C MET A 126 47.92 -61.82 27.21
N PRO A 127 48.49 -62.51 26.21
CA PRO A 127 49.66 -63.37 26.40
C PRO A 127 50.91 -62.58 26.83
N LEU A 128 51.16 -61.43 26.20
CA LEU A 128 52.26 -60.52 26.56
C LEU A 128 52.07 -59.93 27.96
N PHE A 129 50.82 -59.62 28.32
CA PHE A 129 50.46 -59.17 29.66
C PHE A 129 50.69 -60.28 30.70
N LYS A 130 50.36 -61.53 30.36
CA LYS A 130 50.59 -62.70 31.23
C LYS A 130 52.07 -63.02 31.39
N GLU A 131 52.87 -62.90 30.33
CA GLU A 131 54.33 -63.05 30.39
C GLU A 131 54.98 -61.94 31.23
N SER A 132 54.59 -60.68 31.03
CA SER A 132 55.13 -59.56 31.82
C SER A 132 54.76 -59.63 33.30
N LEU A 133 53.54 -60.10 33.63
CA LEU A 133 53.16 -60.42 35.01
C LEU A 133 53.98 -61.56 35.57
N LYS A 134 54.13 -62.67 34.84
CA LYS A 134 54.93 -63.83 35.29
C LYS A 134 56.39 -63.44 35.51
N ALA A 135 56.96 -62.60 34.65
CA ALA A 135 58.32 -62.08 34.78
C ALA A 135 58.51 -61.13 35.97
N LYS A 136 57.47 -60.38 36.37
CA LYS A 136 57.49 -59.57 37.60
C LYS A 136 57.37 -60.45 38.86
N PHE A 137 56.52 -61.48 38.83
CA PHE A 137 56.36 -62.40 39.96
C PHE A 137 57.50 -63.40 40.12
N SER A 138 58.23 -63.75 39.05
CA SER A 138 59.43 -64.60 39.12
C SER A 138 60.70 -63.86 39.53
N LYS A 139 60.63 -62.53 39.63
CA LYS A 139 61.70 -61.67 40.17
C LYS A 139 61.48 -61.32 41.65
N LEU A 140 60.40 -61.82 42.26
CA LEU A 140 60.19 -61.88 43.70
C LEU A 140 60.60 -63.27 44.20
#